data_AF-A0AAD9P5K8-F1
#
_entry.id   AF-A0AAD9P5K8-F1
#
_cell.length_a   1.000
_cell.length_b   1.000
_cell.length_c   1.000
_cell.angle_alpha   90.00
_cell.angle_beta   90.00
_cell.angle_gamma   90.00
#
_symmetry.space_group_name_H-M   'P 1'
#
loop_
_entity.id
_entity.type
_entity.pdbx_description
1 polymer ?
#
loop_
_entity_poly.entity_id
_entity_poly.type
_entity_poly.pdbx_seq_one_letter_code
_entity_poly.pdbx_strand_id
1 'polypeptide(L)'
;MRTGIFKDGKLTKQEPGAYRFGSFTIKDHAKVEFLSDKTLVFDTLELHYRAVLIGHSLSIISNDIHVHFAGDISLTGHGNGPGQGEGAGQPSGQFGSGAGHGAPGGSRSGGGGAAYGLTRSPLDSGSGGGNGTSSVGGAGGGFLNITVLKTFNLEGTVHVDGANGTSSFSGGGSGGTVLLTVGSLKGHGRLSCDGGQGKGGGGSGGRLRLWLGDRFEFAGDITAFGGDDGTGDLSHFKAGPGTIYIQHGRRLSQPQTKLWITGNTQRSQQKQTNTVISGTDVTDFEYNEVKLAGM
;
A
#
# COMPACT_ATOMS: atom_id res chain seq x y z
N MET A 1 -18.48 -22.45 2.00
CA MET A 1 -19.31 -21.93 3.11
C MET A 1 -20.32 -20.95 2.52
N ARG A 2 -21.64 -21.18 2.64
CA ARG A 2 -22.68 -20.33 2.03
C ARG A 2 -23.20 -19.36 3.09
N THR A 3 -23.07 -18.06 2.88
CA THR A 3 -23.54 -17.02 3.82
C THR A 3 -24.86 -16.42 3.39
N GLY A 4 -25.74 -16.13 4.36
CA GLY A 4 -27.00 -15.42 4.17
C GLY A 4 -27.15 -14.30 5.20
N ILE A 5 -27.93 -13.27 4.86
CA ILE A 5 -28.31 -12.16 5.74
C ILE A 5 -29.44 -12.64 6.65
N PHE A 6 -29.31 -12.47 7.97
CA PHE A 6 -30.44 -12.64 8.87
C PHE A 6 -31.08 -11.27 9.14
N LYS A 7 -32.30 -11.05 8.65
CA LYS A 7 -33.07 -9.81 8.86
C LYS A 7 -34.52 -10.17 9.17
N ASP A 8 -35.10 -9.58 10.22
CA ASP A 8 -36.49 -9.78 10.64
C ASP A 8 -36.90 -11.26 10.79
N GLY A 9 -35.99 -12.10 11.31
CA GLY A 9 -36.23 -13.53 11.49
C GLY A 9 -36.07 -14.40 10.24
N LYS A 10 -35.64 -13.84 9.10
CA LYS A 10 -35.45 -14.58 7.84
C LYS A 10 -34.01 -14.49 7.33
N LEU A 11 -33.52 -15.63 6.83
CA LEU A 11 -32.22 -15.76 6.18
C LEU A 11 -32.35 -15.55 4.67
N THR A 12 -31.80 -14.47 4.14
CA THR A 12 -31.82 -14.13 2.71
C THR A 12 -30.44 -14.37 2.10
N LYS A 13 -30.37 -15.11 0.98
CA LYS A 13 -29.10 -15.44 0.29
C LYS A 13 -28.52 -14.18 -0.36
N GLN A 14 -27.21 -13.96 -0.22
CA GLN A 14 -26.47 -12.93 -0.97
C GLN A 14 -25.74 -13.53 -2.18
N GLU A 15 -25.57 -12.71 -3.21
CA GLU A 15 -24.67 -12.95 -4.34
C GLU A 15 -23.23 -13.20 -3.82
N PRO A 16 -22.49 -14.19 -4.36
CA PRO A 16 -21.12 -14.43 -3.96
C PRO A 16 -20.22 -13.20 -4.19
N GLY A 17 -19.50 -12.77 -3.15
CA GLY A 17 -18.40 -11.81 -3.28
C GLY A 17 -18.68 -10.35 -2.90
N ALA A 18 -19.94 -9.97 -2.67
CA ALA A 18 -20.30 -8.64 -2.22
C ALA A 18 -21.09 -8.66 -0.89
N TYR A 19 -20.57 -8.01 0.14
CA TYR A 19 -21.25 -7.85 1.43
C TYR A 19 -21.91 -6.47 1.52
N ARG A 20 -23.21 -6.42 1.78
CA ARG A 20 -23.99 -5.16 1.90
C ARG A 20 -24.64 -5.03 3.28
N PHE A 21 -24.31 -3.98 4.02
CA PHE A 21 -24.91 -3.68 5.33
C PHE A 21 -25.18 -2.17 5.50
N GLY A 22 -26.03 -1.82 6.47
CA GLY A 22 -26.18 -0.42 6.91
C GLY A 22 -24.89 0.04 7.58
N SER A 23 -24.66 -0.37 8.82
CA SER A 23 -23.37 -0.14 9.49
C SER A 23 -22.57 -1.45 9.60
N PHE A 24 -21.25 -1.32 9.52
CA PHE A 24 -20.31 -2.37 9.91
C PHE A 24 -19.32 -1.80 10.91
N THR A 25 -19.48 -2.21 12.17
CA THR A 25 -18.66 -1.72 13.28
C THR A 25 -17.81 -2.86 13.83
N ILE A 26 -16.49 -2.68 13.81
CA ILE A 26 -15.54 -3.56 14.48
C ILE A 26 -15.25 -2.93 15.85
N LYS A 27 -15.63 -3.64 16.92
CA LYS A 27 -15.51 -3.16 18.30
C LYS A 27 -14.08 -3.20 18.82
N ASP A 28 -13.88 -2.61 20.00
CA ASP A 28 -12.55 -2.47 20.61
C ASP A 28 -11.83 -3.83 20.65
N HIS A 29 -10.57 -3.84 20.20
CA HIS A 29 -9.72 -5.03 20.13
C HIS A 29 -10.23 -6.18 19.24
N ALA A 30 -11.36 -6.04 18.57
CA ALA A 30 -11.88 -7.09 17.70
C ALA A 30 -11.09 -7.16 16.39
N LYS A 31 -10.93 -8.38 15.88
CA LYS A 31 -10.26 -8.65 14.61
C LYS A 31 -11.25 -9.28 13.62
N VAL A 32 -11.27 -8.75 12.40
CA VAL A 32 -11.99 -9.31 11.25
C VAL A 32 -10.99 -9.54 10.12
N GLU A 33 -11.11 -10.67 9.42
CA GLU A 33 -10.20 -11.06 8.36
C GLU A 33 -10.97 -11.56 7.13
N PHE A 34 -10.62 -11.01 5.96
CA PHE A 34 -11.15 -11.44 4.66
C PHE A 34 -10.04 -12.11 3.85
N LEU A 35 -10.12 -13.44 3.75
CA LEU A 35 -9.09 -14.31 3.15
C LEU A 35 -9.09 -14.36 1.62
N SER A 36 -9.89 -13.52 0.96
CA SER A 36 -9.97 -13.50 -0.49
C SER A 36 -10.41 -12.13 -0.95
N ASP A 37 -10.40 -11.93 -2.27
CA ASP A 37 -10.97 -10.77 -2.91
C ASP A 37 -12.42 -10.58 -2.48
N LYS A 38 -12.72 -9.37 -2.00
CA LYS A 38 -14.04 -8.98 -1.53
C LYS A 38 -14.35 -7.54 -1.89
N THR A 39 -15.61 -7.33 -2.24
CA THR A 39 -16.21 -6.01 -2.28
C THR A 39 -17.12 -5.85 -1.07
N LEU A 40 -16.82 -4.88 -0.23
CA LEU A 40 -17.58 -4.53 0.95
C LEU A 40 -18.32 -3.23 0.70
N VAL A 41 -19.62 -3.21 0.95
CA VAL A 41 -20.47 -2.04 0.73
C VAL A 41 -21.25 -1.75 2.01
N PHE A 42 -21.06 -0.54 2.54
CA PHE A 42 -21.66 -0.11 3.81
C PHE A 42 -22.25 1.28 3.68
N ASP A 43 -23.24 1.63 4.50
CA ASP A 43 -23.50 3.06 4.77
C ASP A 43 -22.34 3.64 5.59
N THR A 44 -21.98 2.98 6.70
CA THR A 44 -20.86 3.38 7.55
C THR A 44 -19.95 2.21 7.90
N LEU A 45 -18.63 2.39 7.76
CA LEU A 45 -17.61 1.52 8.34
C LEU A 45 -16.98 2.21 9.55
N GLU A 46 -16.96 1.53 10.69
CA GLU A 46 -16.35 2.08 11.91
C GLU A 46 -15.44 1.05 12.60
N LEU A 47 -14.15 1.40 12.73
CA LEU A 47 -13.15 0.65 13.49
C LEU A 47 -12.86 1.39 14.79
N HIS A 48 -13.25 0.79 15.90
CA HIS A 48 -12.99 1.27 17.26
C HIS A 48 -11.50 1.16 17.67
N TYR A 49 -11.20 1.47 18.93
CA TYR A 49 -9.84 1.40 19.47
C TYR A 49 -9.24 0.01 19.31
N ARG A 50 -8.07 -0.09 18.64
CA ARG A 50 -7.38 -1.37 18.36
C ARG A 50 -8.23 -2.40 17.63
N ALA A 51 -9.30 -1.97 16.94
CA ALA A 51 -10.01 -2.82 16.01
C ALA A 51 -9.14 -3.09 14.79
N VAL A 52 -9.12 -4.33 14.30
CA VAL A 52 -8.28 -4.75 13.18
C VAL A 52 -9.13 -5.33 12.06
N LEU A 53 -8.95 -4.81 10.85
CA LEU A 53 -9.49 -5.34 9.61
C LEU A 53 -8.34 -5.80 8.71
N ILE A 54 -8.29 -7.10 8.43
CA ILE A 54 -7.27 -7.69 7.55
C ILE A 54 -7.89 -8.09 6.21
N GLY A 55 -7.18 -7.84 5.12
CA GLY A 55 -7.54 -8.27 3.76
C GLY A 55 -6.33 -8.64 2.91
N HIS A 56 -6.60 -9.11 1.69
CA HIS A 56 -5.58 -9.38 0.67
C HIS A 56 -5.70 -8.46 -0.55
N SER A 57 -6.86 -8.52 -1.19
CA SER A 57 -7.33 -7.58 -2.21
C SER A 57 -8.72 -7.15 -1.78
N LEU A 58 -8.89 -5.88 -1.42
CA LEU A 58 -10.11 -5.42 -0.77
C LEU A 58 -10.65 -4.17 -1.45
N SER A 59 -11.92 -4.21 -1.86
CA SER A 59 -12.68 -3.04 -2.30
C SER A 59 -13.70 -2.66 -1.24
N ILE A 60 -13.63 -1.44 -0.70
CA ILE A 60 -14.58 -0.91 0.28
C ILE A 60 -15.32 0.26 -0.34
N ILE A 61 -16.65 0.25 -0.30
CA ILE A 61 -17.51 1.35 -0.73
C ILE A 61 -18.37 1.77 0.45
N SER A 62 -18.27 3.03 0.88
CA SER A 62 -19.03 3.52 2.02
C SER A 62 -19.46 4.98 1.87
N ASN A 63 -20.49 5.43 2.59
CA ASN A 63 -20.75 6.86 2.73
C ASN A 63 -19.72 7.49 3.66
N ASP A 64 -19.50 6.90 4.82
CA ASP A 64 -18.59 7.41 5.85
C ASP A 64 -17.71 6.29 6.42
N ILE A 65 -16.42 6.58 6.60
CA ILE A 65 -15.48 5.67 7.26
C ILE A 65 -14.85 6.36 8.46
N HIS A 66 -14.84 5.67 9.59
CA HIS A 66 -14.15 6.09 10.81
C HIS A 66 -13.15 5.02 11.24
N VAL A 67 -11.88 5.35 11.21
CA VAL A 67 -10.82 4.52 11.81
C VAL A 67 -10.28 5.29 13.00
N HIS A 68 -10.76 4.93 14.19
CA HIS A 68 -10.38 5.57 15.44
C HIS A 68 -8.92 5.30 15.79
N PHE A 69 -8.42 6.01 16.80
CA PHE A 69 -7.04 5.87 17.27
C PHE A 69 -6.66 4.40 17.49
N ALA A 70 -5.49 4.01 16.97
CA ALA A 70 -4.98 2.64 16.97
C ALA A 70 -5.87 1.57 16.29
N GLY A 71 -6.97 1.96 15.64
CA GLY A 71 -7.67 1.10 14.68
C GLY A 71 -6.78 0.85 13.45
N ASP A 72 -6.92 -0.32 12.84
CA ASP A 72 -5.98 -0.81 11.84
C ASP A 72 -6.69 -1.50 10.66
N ILE A 73 -6.42 -1.02 9.45
CA ILE A 73 -6.79 -1.70 8.20
C ILE A 73 -5.48 -2.16 7.54
N SER A 74 -5.22 -3.46 7.58
CA SER A 74 -3.95 -4.04 7.16
C SER A 74 -4.08 -5.03 6.01
N LEU A 75 -3.31 -4.81 4.97
CA LEU A 75 -3.09 -5.76 3.87
C LEU A 75 -1.58 -6.01 3.68
N THR A 76 -0.80 -5.85 4.76
CA THR A 76 0.65 -6.01 4.71
C THR A 76 1.06 -7.44 4.39
N GLY A 77 1.91 -7.62 3.40
CA GLY A 77 2.40 -8.95 3.00
C GLY A 77 1.34 -9.86 2.36
N HIS A 78 0.17 -9.33 1.98
CA HIS A 78 -0.92 -10.10 1.40
C HIS A 78 -1.05 -9.99 -0.13
N GLY A 79 -0.03 -9.44 -0.79
CA GLY A 79 0.14 -9.42 -2.25
C GLY A 79 0.80 -10.70 -2.77
N ASN A 80 1.72 -10.56 -3.73
CA ASN A 80 2.42 -11.72 -4.29
C ASN A 80 3.39 -12.33 -3.26
N GLY A 81 3.43 -13.66 -3.23
CA GLY A 81 4.33 -14.41 -2.34
C GLY A 81 5.81 -14.27 -2.70
N PRO A 82 6.72 -14.82 -1.88
CA PRO A 82 8.17 -14.71 -2.06
C PRO A 82 8.63 -15.17 -3.46
N GLY A 83 9.44 -14.34 -4.13
CA GLY A 83 9.92 -14.59 -5.50
C GLY A 83 8.83 -14.55 -6.59
N GLN A 84 7.64 -14.00 -6.30
CA GLN A 84 6.51 -13.93 -7.25
C GLN A 84 6.10 -12.48 -7.56
N GLY A 85 5.42 -12.31 -8.70
CA GLY A 85 4.93 -11.02 -9.21
C GLY A 85 5.86 -10.36 -10.23
N GLU A 86 5.39 -9.31 -10.89
CA GLU A 86 6.07 -8.64 -12.02
C GLU A 86 7.44 -8.06 -11.64
N GLY A 87 7.54 -7.47 -10.45
CA GLY A 87 8.78 -6.93 -9.89
C GLY A 87 9.43 -7.84 -8.86
N ALA A 88 9.26 -9.17 -8.97
CA ALA A 88 9.82 -10.12 -8.00
C ALA A 88 11.34 -9.96 -7.84
N GLY A 89 11.79 -9.95 -6.58
CA GLY A 89 13.22 -10.02 -6.28
C GLY A 89 13.80 -11.37 -6.72
N GLN A 90 15.07 -11.39 -7.10
CA GLN A 90 15.73 -12.58 -7.66
C GLN A 90 16.93 -13.00 -6.83
N PRO A 91 17.26 -14.31 -6.80
CA PRO A 91 18.51 -14.76 -6.21
C PRO A 91 19.71 -14.28 -7.04
N SER A 92 20.74 -13.81 -6.35
CA SER A 92 22.03 -13.38 -6.88
C SER A 92 23.13 -13.92 -5.97
N GLY A 93 23.73 -15.03 -6.40
CA GLY A 93 24.60 -15.83 -5.54
C GLY A 93 23.84 -16.36 -4.32
N GLN A 94 24.21 -15.90 -3.13
CA GLN A 94 23.62 -16.32 -1.86
C GLN A 94 22.46 -15.42 -1.42
N PHE A 95 22.30 -14.24 -2.01
CA PHE A 95 21.37 -13.20 -1.59
C PHE A 95 20.14 -13.17 -2.50
N GLY A 96 18.95 -13.04 -1.93
CA GLY A 96 17.74 -12.64 -2.64
C GLY A 96 17.61 -11.12 -2.61
N SER A 97 17.49 -10.50 -3.78
CA SER A 97 17.27 -9.05 -3.87
C SER A 97 15.86 -8.66 -3.46
N GLY A 98 15.65 -7.39 -3.13
CA GLY A 98 14.32 -6.87 -2.80
C GLY A 98 13.41 -6.79 -4.02
N ALA A 99 12.11 -6.85 -3.80
CA ALA A 99 11.12 -6.66 -4.87
C ALA A 99 10.94 -5.19 -5.24
N GLY A 100 10.59 -4.95 -6.50
CA GLY A 100 10.17 -3.64 -7.00
C GLY A 100 8.65 -3.53 -7.13
N HIS A 101 8.14 -2.31 -7.11
CA HIS A 101 6.79 -1.84 -7.43
C HIS A 101 6.87 -0.32 -7.34
N GLY A 102 6.62 0.43 -8.41
CA GLY A 102 6.86 1.89 -8.43
C GLY A 102 8.32 2.35 -8.47
N ALA A 103 9.25 1.58 -7.89
CA ALA A 103 10.70 1.73 -8.00
C ALA A 103 11.35 0.33 -8.02
N PRO A 104 12.60 0.17 -8.47
CA PRO A 104 13.30 -1.09 -8.34
C PRO A 104 13.58 -1.41 -6.87
N GLY A 105 13.59 -2.69 -6.52
CA GLY A 105 14.00 -3.15 -5.20
C GLY A 105 15.47 -2.88 -4.91
N GLY A 106 15.83 -2.88 -3.62
CA GLY A 106 17.21 -2.81 -3.17
C GLY A 106 17.95 -4.11 -3.42
N SER A 107 19.29 -4.06 -3.35
CA SER A 107 20.14 -5.22 -3.60
C SER A 107 21.55 -5.03 -3.06
N ARG A 108 22.20 -6.14 -2.69
CA ARG A 108 23.65 -6.17 -2.41
C ARG A 108 24.52 -6.34 -3.66
N SER A 109 24.06 -7.18 -4.59
CA SER A 109 24.79 -7.55 -5.80
C SER A 109 23.81 -8.00 -6.88
N GLY A 110 23.96 -7.50 -8.11
CA GLY A 110 22.92 -7.63 -9.14
C GLY A 110 21.71 -6.73 -8.82
N GLY A 111 20.90 -6.37 -9.80
CA GLY A 111 19.76 -5.47 -9.59
C GLY A 111 18.66 -6.07 -8.70
N GLY A 112 17.88 -5.21 -8.06
CA GLY A 112 16.61 -5.60 -7.44
C GLY A 112 15.51 -5.88 -8.46
N GLY A 113 14.36 -6.36 -7.98
CA GLY A 113 13.17 -6.53 -8.81
C GLY A 113 12.79 -5.22 -9.52
N ALA A 114 12.29 -5.31 -10.74
CA ALA A 114 12.00 -4.15 -11.58
C ALA A 114 10.82 -3.32 -11.04
N ALA A 115 10.80 -2.02 -11.37
CA ALA A 115 9.64 -1.17 -11.11
C ALA A 115 8.50 -1.50 -12.09
N TYR A 116 7.26 -1.49 -11.59
CA TYR A 116 6.05 -1.63 -12.41
C TYR A 116 4.87 -0.82 -11.83
N GLY A 117 3.71 -0.97 -12.44
CA GLY A 117 2.45 -0.30 -12.08
C GLY A 117 2.40 1.15 -12.55
N LEU A 118 1.21 1.70 -12.73
CA LEU A 118 1.00 3.07 -13.22
C LEU A 118 0.95 4.09 -12.08
N THR A 119 1.53 5.27 -12.26
CA THR A 119 1.54 6.32 -11.23
C THR A 119 0.14 6.89 -10.93
N ARG A 120 -0.68 7.11 -11.96
CA ARG A 120 -1.99 7.76 -11.85
C ARG A 120 -3.17 6.79 -11.76
N SER A 121 -2.96 5.52 -12.11
CA SER A 121 -3.99 4.48 -12.10
C SER A 121 -3.41 3.12 -11.67
N PRO A 122 -2.85 3.03 -10.44
CA PRO A 122 -2.28 1.79 -9.96
C PRO A 122 -3.39 0.77 -9.66
N LEU A 123 -3.21 -0.47 -10.12
CA LEU A 123 -4.15 -1.57 -9.88
C LEU A 123 -3.45 -2.83 -9.34
N ASP A 124 -2.13 -2.81 -9.30
CA ASP A 124 -1.33 -4.00 -9.05
C ASP A 124 -1.02 -4.15 -7.56
N SER A 125 -1.02 -5.40 -7.09
CA SER A 125 -0.49 -5.74 -5.76
C SER A 125 1.04 -5.72 -5.79
N GLY A 126 1.67 -5.61 -4.62
CA GLY A 126 3.13 -5.68 -4.47
C GLY A 126 3.70 -7.06 -4.81
N SER A 127 4.98 -7.06 -5.18
CA SER A 127 5.78 -8.24 -5.51
C SER A 127 6.53 -8.78 -4.29
N GLY A 128 6.79 -10.09 -4.29
CA GLY A 128 7.58 -10.72 -3.24
C GLY A 128 9.09 -10.62 -3.48
N GLY A 129 9.84 -10.39 -2.40
CA GLY A 129 11.29 -10.35 -2.40
C GLY A 129 11.92 -11.70 -2.76
N GLY A 130 13.17 -11.67 -3.19
CA GLY A 130 13.92 -12.83 -3.60
C GLY A 130 14.28 -13.74 -2.42
N ASN A 131 14.30 -15.04 -2.68
CA ASN A 131 14.83 -16.03 -1.76
C ASN A 131 16.37 -16.02 -1.83
N GLY A 132 17.04 -16.01 -0.67
CA GLY A 132 18.49 -16.27 -0.57
C GLY A 132 18.76 -17.67 -0.06
N THR A 133 20.02 -18.04 0.14
CA THR A 133 20.41 -19.36 0.67
C THR A 133 19.72 -19.64 2.00
N SER A 134 18.89 -20.68 2.02
CA SER A 134 18.11 -21.11 3.20
C SER A 134 17.24 -19.98 3.81
N SER A 135 16.80 -19.03 2.99
CA SER A 135 16.05 -17.85 3.42
C SER A 135 14.88 -17.56 2.49
N VAL A 136 13.74 -17.19 3.08
CA VAL A 136 12.52 -16.87 2.33
C VAL A 136 12.35 -15.36 2.25
N GLY A 137 12.13 -14.83 1.05
CA GLY A 137 11.80 -13.43 0.79
C GLY A 137 10.52 -12.98 1.50
N GLY A 138 10.37 -11.67 1.67
CA GLY A 138 9.12 -11.10 2.16
C GLY A 138 8.04 -11.09 1.06
N ALA A 139 6.78 -11.35 1.41
CA ALA A 139 5.66 -11.18 0.48
C ALA A 139 5.38 -9.69 0.21
N GLY A 140 4.87 -9.37 -0.98
CA GLY A 140 4.48 -7.99 -1.33
C GLY A 140 3.21 -7.54 -0.61
N GLY A 141 2.98 -6.23 -0.54
CA GLY A 141 1.75 -5.66 0.01
C GLY A 141 0.52 -5.91 -0.88
N GLY A 142 -0.67 -5.95 -0.27
CA GLY A 142 -1.92 -6.19 -1.00
C GLY A 142 -2.42 -5.01 -1.85
N PHE A 143 -3.64 -5.17 -2.37
CA PHE A 143 -4.36 -4.13 -3.12
C PHE A 143 -5.57 -3.65 -2.33
N LEU A 144 -5.64 -2.35 -2.04
CA LEU A 144 -6.74 -1.74 -1.31
C LEU A 144 -7.39 -0.65 -2.15
N ASN A 145 -8.67 -0.82 -2.47
CA ASN A 145 -9.51 0.18 -3.11
C ASN A 145 -10.60 0.66 -2.16
N ILE A 146 -10.61 1.93 -1.82
CA ILE A 146 -11.61 2.54 -0.94
C ILE A 146 -12.31 3.66 -1.69
N THR A 147 -13.63 3.59 -1.75
CA THR A 147 -14.51 4.66 -2.21
C THR A 147 -15.36 5.15 -1.04
N VAL A 148 -15.18 6.39 -0.61
CA VAL A 148 -15.95 7.03 0.46
C VAL A 148 -16.71 8.23 -0.09
N LEU A 149 -18.03 8.13 -0.17
CA LEU A 149 -18.85 9.14 -0.84
C LEU A 149 -18.86 10.49 -0.09
N LYS A 150 -18.71 10.48 1.24
CA LYS A 150 -18.70 11.67 2.08
C LYS A 150 -17.36 11.83 2.79
N THR A 151 -17.21 11.32 4.01
CA THR A 151 -16.04 11.61 4.87
C THR A 151 -15.30 10.35 5.25
N PHE A 152 -13.98 10.37 5.10
CA PHE A 152 -13.09 9.42 5.76
C PHE A 152 -12.35 10.14 6.90
N ASN A 153 -12.68 9.80 8.13
CA ASN A 153 -11.90 10.21 9.30
C ASN A 153 -10.90 9.10 9.69
N LEU A 154 -9.61 9.39 9.53
CA LEU A 154 -8.51 8.47 9.79
C LEU A 154 -7.63 8.99 10.92
N GLU A 155 -7.80 8.42 12.10
CA GLU A 155 -6.94 8.63 13.28
C GLU A 155 -6.06 7.40 13.59
N GLY A 156 -6.44 6.23 13.06
CA GLY A 156 -5.65 5.00 13.13
C GLY A 156 -4.71 4.82 11.93
N THR A 157 -4.55 3.58 11.47
CA THR A 157 -3.65 3.21 10.38
C THR A 157 -4.37 2.45 9.27
N VAL A 158 -4.01 2.75 8.04
CA VAL A 158 -4.37 2.00 6.84
C VAL A 158 -3.09 1.70 6.10
N HIS A 159 -2.77 0.43 5.88
CA HIS A 159 -1.49 0.08 5.28
C HIS A 159 -1.50 -1.20 4.44
N VAL A 160 -0.74 -1.14 3.35
CA VAL A 160 -0.53 -2.21 2.35
C VAL A 160 0.97 -2.46 2.18
N ASP A 161 1.72 -2.50 3.29
CA ASP A 161 3.18 -2.56 3.22
C ASP A 161 3.69 -3.94 2.75
N GLY A 162 4.90 -3.99 2.22
CA GLY A 162 5.60 -5.25 1.97
C GLY A 162 6.06 -5.89 3.26
N ALA A 163 6.04 -7.22 3.33
CA ALA A 163 6.60 -7.96 4.45
C ALA A 163 8.14 -7.97 4.40
N ASN A 164 8.75 -8.06 5.57
CA ASN A 164 10.19 -8.20 5.69
C ASN A 164 10.65 -9.59 5.21
N GLY A 165 11.87 -9.67 4.69
CA GLY A 165 12.56 -10.95 4.48
C GLY A 165 12.82 -11.66 5.81
N THR A 166 12.73 -12.98 5.81
CA THR A 166 12.74 -13.79 7.04
C THR A 166 14.11 -13.94 7.69
N SER A 167 15.22 -13.72 6.96
CA SER A 167 16.57 -13.95 7.49
C SER A 167 17.69 -13.20 6.74
N SER A 168 18.94 -13.58 7.00
CA SER A 168 20.12 -12.75 6.69
C SER A 168 20.43 -12.57 5.20
N PHE A 169 19.77 -13.31 4.32
CA PHE A 169 20.05 -13.28 2.89
C PHE A 169 18.82 -13.05 2.02
N SER A 170 17.63 -12.94 2.62
CA SER A 170 16.38 -12.73 1.89
C SER A 170 16.12 -11.27 1.56
N GLY A 171 15.42 -11.02 0.46
CA GLY A 171 14.94 -9.70 0.07
C GLY A 171 13.60 -9.35 0.73
N GLY A 172 13.34 -8.05 0.88
CA GLY A 172 12.05 -7.55 1.35
C GLY A 172 11.01 -7.55 0.22
N GLY A 173 9.74 -7.77 0.57
CA GLY A 173 8.62 -7.59 -0.37
C GLY A 173 8.36 -6.11 -0.64
N SER A 174 7.85 -5.78 -1.83
CA SER A 174 7.54 -4.38 -2.16
C SER A 174 6.23 -3.95 -1.50
N GLY A 175 6.05 -2.64 -1.32
CA GLY A 175 4.75 -2.08 -0.96
C GLY A 175 3.68 -2.43 -1.98
N GLY A 176 2.43 -2.42 -1.54
CA GLY A 176 1.24 -2.69 -2.35
C GLY A 176 0.66 -1.43 -3.01
N THR A 177 -0.65 -1.45 -3.27
CA THR A 177 -1.38 -0.31 -3.83
C THR A 177 -2.52 0.13 -2.92
N VAL A 178 -2.61 1.45 -2.68
CA VAL A 178 -3.80 2.08 -2.12
C VAL A 178 -4.46 2.97 -3.16
N LEU A 179 -5.74 2.74 -3.41
CA LEU A 179 -6.60 3.52 -4.26
C LEU A 179 -7.71 4.13 -3.42
N LEU A 180 -7.58 5.40 -3.02
CA LEU A 180 -8.57 6.08 -2.19
C LEU A 180 -9.29 7.17 -2.99
N THR A 181 -10.59 7.00 -3.19
CA THR A 181 -11.50 8.02 -3.71
C THR A 181 -12.41 8.46 -2.59
N VAL A 182 -12.41 9.74 -2.22
CA VAL A 182 -13.12 10.23 -1.04
C VAL A 182 -13.68 11.64 -1.25
N GLY A 183 -14.83 11.96 -0.65
CA GLY A 183 -15.30 13.34 -0.59
C GLY A 183 -14.32 14.23 0.19
N SER A 184 -14.14 13.98 1.48
CA SER A 184 -13.18 14.65 2.37
C SER A 184 -12.39 13.65 3.22
N LEU A 185 -11.06 13.77 3.24
CA LEU A 185 -10.16 12.99 4.10
C LEU A 185 -9.69 13.87 5.26
N LYS A 186 -9.86 13.40 6.50
CA LYS A 186 -9.52 14.13 7.73
C LYS A 186 -8.81 13.23 8.73
N GLY A 187 -8.18 13.86 9.73
CA GLY A 187 -7.52 13.20 10.85
C GLY A 187 -5.99 13.28 10.79
N HIS A 188 -5.35 12.60 11.74
CA HIS A 188 -3.90 12.60 11.96
C HIS A 188 -3.26 11.20 11.89
N GLY A 189 -4.01 10.21 11.39
CA GLY A 189 -3.56 8.83 11.27
C GLY A 189 -2.53 8.61 10.15
N ARG A 190 -2.32 7.35 9.79
CA ARG A 190 -1.30 6.95 8.79
C ARG A 190 -1.88 6.19 7.61
N LEU A 191 -1.43 6.54 6.41
CA LEU A 191 -1.60 5.80 5.16
C LEU A 191 -0.23 5.33 4.66
N SER A 192 0.00 4.04 4.49
CA SER A 192 1.29 3.56 3.96
C SER A 192 1.22 2.42 2.95
N CYS A 193 2.18 2.45 2.03
CA CYS A 193 2.52 1.35 1.13
C CYS A 193 4.05 1.18 1.10
N ASP A 194 4.68 1.08 2.27
CA ASP A 194 6.12 0.99 2.41
C ASP A 194 6.64 -0.40 1.98
N GLY A 195 7.88 -0.45 1.50
CA GLY A 195 8.58 -1.69 1.21
C GLY A 195 9.13 -2.36 2.47
N GLY A 196 9.12 -3.69 2.46
CA GLY A 196 9.68 -4.50 3.53
C GLY A 196 11.20 -4.43 3.59
N GLN A 197 11.74 -4.62 4.79
CA GLN A 197 13.18 -4.73 5.04
C GLN A 197 13.71 -6.08 4.54
N GLY A 198 14.94 -6.13 4.05
CA GLY A 198 15.52 -7.39 3.61
C GLY A 198 17.02 -7.33 3.54
N LYS A 199 17.72 -8.21 4.26
CA LYS A 199 19.18 -8.16 4.29
C LYS A 199 19.81 -8.39 2.92
N GLY A 200 19.20 -9.16 2.01
CA GLY A 200 19.68 -9.27 0.62
C GLY A 200 19.34 -8.06 -0.26
N GLY A 201 18.43 -7.20 0.22
CA GLY A 201 17.96 -5.96 -0.39
C GLY A 201 16.53 -5.65 0.09
N GLY A 202 16.25 -4.42 0.50
CA GLY A 202 14.90 -4.00 0.89
C GLY A 202 13.95 -3.97 -0.32
N GLY A 203 12.66 -4.17 -0.10
CA GLY A 203 11.64 -3.98 -1.14
C GLY A 203 11.37 -2.50 -1.38
N SER A 204 10.95 -2.10 -2.58
CA SER A 204 10.59 -0.71 -2.86
C SER A 204 9.26 -0.32 -2.21
N GLY A 205 9.02 0.98 -2.02
CA GLY A 205 7.69 1.48 -1.68
C GLY A 205 6.74 1.36 -2.86
N GLY A 206 5.43 1.24 -2.61
CA GLY A 206 4.41 0.94 -3.62
C GLY A 206 3.75 2.15 -4.27
N ARG A 207 2.49 2.00 -4.70
CA ARG A 207 1.72 3.05 -5.38
C ARG A 207 0.55 3.50 -4.52
N LEU A 208 0.44 4.80 -4.25
CA LEU A 208 -0.70 5.35 -3.52
C LEU A 208 -1.36 6.45 -4.35
N ARG A 209 -2.66 6.30 -4.62
CA ARG A 209 -3.47 7.32 -5.29
C ARG A 209 -4.57 7.81 -4.37
N LEU A 210 -4.64 9.13 -4.22
CA LEU A 210 -5.72 9.83 -3.54
C LEU A 210 -6.50 10.69 -4.54
N TRP A 211 -7.80 10.50 -4.59
CA TRP A 211 -8.72 11.42 -5.25
C TRP A 211 -9.69 11.97 -4.21
N LEU A 212 -9.64 13.29 -4.02
CA LEU A 212 -10.49 14.01 -3.07
C LEU A 212 -11.49 14.92 -3.82
N GLY A 213 -12.75 14.84 -3.45
CA GLY A 213 -13.78 15.80 -3.89
C GLY A 213 -13.59 17.18 -3.26
N ASP A 214 -12.99 17.26 -2.08
CA ASP A 214 -12.62 18.49 -1.40
C ASP A 214 -11.12 18.81 -1.57
N ARG A 215 -10.64 19.88 -0.91
CA ARG A 215 -9.22 20.22 -0.78
C ARG A 215 -8.49 19.15 0.02
N PHE A 216 -7.24 18.91 -0.35
CA PHE A 216 -6.35 18.04 0.40
C PHE A 216 -5.83 18.78 1.64
N GLU A 217 -6.35 18.42 2.81
CA GLU A 217 -6.04 19.03 4.13
C GLU A 217 -5.70 17.96 5.19
N PHE A 218 -5.45 16.72 4.77
CA PHE A 218 -5.08 15.64 5.68
C PHE A 218 -3.75 15.96 6.37
N ALA A 219 -3.75 15.91 7.70
CA ALA A 219 -2.61 16.30 8.54
C ALA A 219 -1.85 15.10 9.13
N GLY A 220 -2.22 13.89 8.72
CA GLY A 220 -1.53 12.65 9.08
C GLY A 220 -0.38 12.30 8.13
N ASP A 221 0.20 11.12 8.35
CA ASP A 221 1.35 10.63 7.61
C ASP A 221 0.93 9.84 6.36
N ILE A 222 1.59 10.11 5.24
CA ILE A 222 1.42 9.35 4.00
C ILE A 222 2.79 8.91 3.50
N THR A 223 3.04 7.60 3.46
CA THR A 223 4.36 7.05 3.15
C THR A 223 4.33 5.97 2.07
N ALA A 224 5.38 5.97 1.26
CA ALA A 224 5.66 4.96 0.25
C ALA A 224 7.18 4.71 0.22
N PHE A 225 7.78 4.48 1.37
CA PHE A 225 9.22 4.37 1.52
C PHE A 225 9.75 3.04 0.97
N GLY A 226 10.96 3.06 0.43
CA GLY A 226 11.71 1.84 0.17
C GLY A 226 12.32 1.29 1.46
N GLY A 227 12.31 -0.02 1.58
CA GLY A 227 13.00 -0.77 2.63
C GLY A 227 14.53 -0.66 2.52
N ASP A 228 15.17 -0.90 3.66
CA ASP A 228 16.61 -0.96 3.85
C ASP A 228 17.08 -2.43 3.91
N ASP A 229 18.39 -2.64 3.88
CA ASP A 229 19.01 -3.93 4.16
C ASP A 229 19.41 -4.11 5.63
N GLY A 230 19.33 -3.04 6.42
CA GLY A 230 19.61 -3.03 7.86
C GLY A 230 21.07 -3.26 8.21
N THR A 231 21.98 -3.29 7.22
CA THR A 231 23.43 -3.44 7.42
C THR A 231 24.12 -2.10 7.59
N GLY A 232 23.56 -1.05 6.97
CA GLY A 232 24.21 0.24 6.88
C GLY A 232 25.47 0.23 6.02
N ASP A 233 25.65 -0.77 5.16
CA ASP A 233 26.72 -0.81 4.19
C ASP A 233 26.37 0.11 3.00
N LEU A 234 27.19 1.13 2.78
CA LEU A 234 26.99 2.13 1.72
C LEU A 234 27.30 1.59 0.32
N SER A 235 27.88 0.40 0.21
CA SER A 235 28.15 -0.25 -1.08
C SER A 235 26.88 -0.85 -1.70
N HIS A 236 25.87 -1.18 -0.90
CA HIS A 236 24.61 -1.76 -1.34
C HIS A 236 23.61 -0.68 -1.83
N PHE A 237 22.66 -1.09 -2.65
CA PHE A 237 21.58 -0.23 -3.13
C PHE A 237 20.36 -0.38 -2.23
N LYS A 238 20.00 0.70 -1.54
CA LYS A 238 18.72 0.82 -0.83
C LYS A 238 17.58 0.88 -1.85
N ALA A 239 16.41 0.36 -1.47
CA ALA A 239 15.24 0.44 -2.33
C ALA A 239 14.72 1.88 -2.43
N GLY A 240 14.28 2.26 -3.62
CA GLY A 240 13.67 3.54 -3.92
C GLY A 240 12.28 3.65 -3.30
N PRO A 241 11.84 4.88 -2.97
CA PRO A 241 10.47 5.11 -2.60
C PRO A 241 9.55 4.91 -3.81
N GLY A 242 8.31 4.58 -3.53
CA GLY A 242 7.24 4.55 -4.50
C GLY A 242 6.69 5.94 -4.82
N THR A 243 5.43 6.00 -5.25
CA THR A 243 4.79 7.27 -5.64
C THR A 243 3.47 7.49 -4.91
N ILE A 244 3.27 8.71 -4.43
CA ILE A 244 1.98 9.18 -3.89
C ILE A 244 1.43 10.22 -4.86
N TYR A 245 0.36 9.89 -5.57
CA TYR A 245 -0.35 10.78 -6.48
C TYR A 245 -1.63 11.30 -5.82
N ILE A 246 -1.79 12.61 -5.76
CA ILE A 246 -2.94 13.26 -5.11
C ILE A 246 -3.64 14.14 -6.13
N GLN A 247 -4.94 13.92 -6.31
CA GLN A 247 -5.81 14.77 -7.09
C GLN A 247 -6.91 15.29 -6.17
N HIS A 248 -7.09 16.61 -6.07
CA HIS A 248 -8.06 17.19 -5.15
C HIS A 248 -8.72 18.45 -5.70
N GLY A 249 -9.92 18.77 -5.22
CA GLY A 249 -10.56 20.06 -5.47
C GLY A 249 -12.07 20.00 -5.70
N ARG A 250 -12.76 21.00 -5.13
CA ARG A 250 -14.23 21.16 -5.20
C ARG A 250 -14.76 21.43 -6.62
N ARG A 251 -13.90 21.83 -7.55
CA ARG A 251 -14.25 22.08 -8.95
C ARG A 251 -13.66 20.97 -9.81
N LEU A 252 -14.51 20.05 -10.23
CA LEU A 252 -14.13 18.94 -11.11
C LEU A 252 -13.52 19.40 -12.44
N SER A 253 -13.77 20.63 -12.86
CA SER A 253 -13.24 21.21 -14.10
C SER A 253 -11.77 21.63 -14.02
N GLN A 254 -11.20 21.80 -12.82
CA GLN A 254 -9.78 22.20 -12.62
C GLN A 254 -9.23 21.60 -11.32
N PRO A 255 -9.08 20.26 -11.25
CA PRO A 255 -8.51 19.63 -10.07
C PRO A 255 -7.03 20.03 -9.91
N GLN A 256 -6.58 20.17 -8.67
CA GLN A 256 -5.17 20.32 -8.34
C GLN A 256 -4.53 18.93 -8.25
N THR A 257 -3.36 18.77 -8.87
CA THR A 257 -2.62 17.52 -8.88
C THR A 257 -1.27 17.68 -8.19
N LYS A 258 -0.93 16.71 -7.34
CA LYS A 258 0.36 16.64 -6.65
C LYS A 258 1.00 15.27 -6.85
N LEU A 259 2.32 15.25 -6.98
CA LEU A 259 3.11 14.03 -6.95
C LEU A 259 4.15 14.14 -5.83
N TRP A 260 4.12 13.20 -4.90
CA TRP A 260 5.13 13.08 -3.86
C TRP A 260 5.99 11.82 -4.09
N ILE A 261 7.30 12.01 -4.06
CA ILE A 261 8.32 10.96 -4.06
C ILE A 261 9.23 11.27 -2.87
N THR A 262 8.91 10.65 -1.75
CA THR A 262 9.59 10.90 -0.48
C THR A 262 10.21 9.62 0.01
N GLY A 263 11.53 9.59 0.18
CA GLY A 263 12.26 8.53 0.84
C GLY A 263 12.45 8.83 2.33
N ASN A 264 12.99 7.84 3.03
CA ASN A 264 13.39 7.89 4.43
C ASN A 264 14.92 7.72 4.60
N THR A 265 15.70 7.94 3.53
CA THR A 265 17.15 7.78 3.55
C THR A 265 17.78 8.81 4.50
N GLN A 266 18.44 8.32 5.55
CA GLN A 266 19.05 9.19 6.57
C GLN A 266 20.52 9.53 6.28
N ARG A 267 21.17 8.74 5.41
CA ARG A 267 22.61 8.85 5.14
C ARG A 267 22.82 9.40 3.73
N SER A 268 23.45 10.57 3.63
CA SER A 268 23.65 11.27 2.35
C SER A 268 24.50 10.51 1.32
N GLN A 269 25.29 9.52 1.76
CA GLN A 269 26.12 8.68 0.88
C GLN A 269 25.44 7.36 0.47
N GLN A 270 24.26 7.06 1.00
CA GLN A 270 23.56 5.82 0.69
C GLN A 270 23.13 5.83 -0.77
N LYS A 271 23.53 4.81 -1.53
CA LYS A 271 23.00 4.59 -2.87
C LYS A 271 21.55 4.12 -2.76
N GLN A 272 20.69 4.68 -3.60
CA GLN A 272 19.27 4.31 -3.66
C GLN A 272 18.86 4.06 -5.12
N THR A 273 17.94 3.12 -5.34
CA THR A 273 17.34 2.93 -6.66
C THR A 273 16.39 4.07 -7.00
N ASN A 274 16.18 4.30 -8.30
CA ASN A 274 15.35 5.39 -8.81
C ASN A 274 13.85 5.09 -8.66
N THR A 275 13.02 6.10 -8.48
CA THR A 275 11.57 5.97 -8.63
C THR A 275 11.17 6.08 -10.10
N VAL A 276 10.20 5.26 -10.53
CA VAL A 276 9.70 5.24 -11.91
C VAL A 276 8.30 5.85 -11.96
N ILE A 277 8.20 6.99 -12.66
CA ILE A 277 6.93 7.62 -13.02
C ILE A 277 6.46 7.01 -14.35
N SER A 278 5.24 6.51 -14.39
CA SER A 278 4.70 5.72 -15.51
C SER A 278 3.23 6.07 -15.78
N GLY A 279 2.84 6.04 -17.05
CA GLY A 279 1.50 6.33 -17.54
C GLY A 279 1.29 5.70 -18.92
N THR A 280 0.05 5.38 -19.26
CA THR A 280 -0.35 4.89 -20.58
C THR A 280 -0.59 6.06 -21.53
N ASP A 281 0.07 6.07 -22.68
CA ASP A 281 -0.11 7.09 -23.74
C ASP A 281 0.12 8.53 -23.28
N VAL A 282 1.02 8.71 -22.30
CA VAL A 282 1.42 10.02 -21.79
C VAL A 282 2.89 10.27 -22.15
N THR A 283 3.15 11.33 -22.91
CA THR A 283 4.52 11.84 -23.15
C THR A 283 4.93 12.84 -22.08
N ASP A 284 3.96 13.55 -21.48
CA ASP A 284 4.21 14.65 -20.55
C ASP A 284 3.45 14.47 -19.22
N PHE A 285 4.20 14.46 -18.12
CA PHE A 285 3.63 14.36 -16.78
C PHE A 285 3.52 15.74 -16.13
N GLU A 286 2.35 16.37 -16.28
CA GLU A 286 2.08 17.65 -15.62
C GLU A 286 1.47 17.46 -14.23
N TYR A 287 2.03 18.17 -13.25
CA TYR A 287 1.52 18.26 -11.88
C TYR A 287 1.54 19.71 -11.43
N ASN A 288 0.55 20.14 -10.65
CA ASN A 288 0.57 21.47 -10.03
C ASN A 288 1.66 21.58 -8.95
N GLU A 289 1.99 20.47 -8.29
CA GLU A 289 3.05 20.40 -7.27
C GLU A 289 3.81 19.07 -7.37
N VAL A 290 5.14 19.13 -7.25
CA VAL A 290 5.99 17.94 -7.09
C VAL A 290 6.82 18.10 -5.83
N LYS A 291 6.76 17.11 -4.94
CA LYS A 291 7.55 17.05 -3.70
C LYS A 291 8.56 15.91 -3.79
N LEU A 292 9.84 16.25 -3.66
CA LEU A 292 10.97 15.33 -3.63
C LEU A 292 11.71 15.51 -2.30
N ALA A 293 11.89 14.45 -1.50
CA ALA A 293 12.59 14.54 -0.21
C ALA A 293 13.19 13.19 0.23
N GLY A 294 14.24 13.23 1.06
CA GLY A 294 14.75 12.04 1.76
C GLY A 294 15.24 10.90 0.87
N MET A 295 15.71 11.24 -0.33
CA MET A 295 16.32 10.32 -1.30
C MET A 295 17.82 10.24 -1.08
#